data_AF-A0A951FYH7-F1
#
_entry.id   AF-A0A951FYH7-F1
#
_cell.length_a   1.000
_cell.length_b   1.000
_cell.length_c   1.000
_cell.angle_alpha   90.00
_cell.angle_beta   90.00
_cell.angle_gamma   90.00
#
_symmetry.space_group_name_H-M   'P 1'
#
loop_
_entity.id
_entity.type
_entity.pdbx_description
1 polymer ?
#
loop_
_entity_poly.entity_id
_entity_poly.type
_entity_poly.pdbx_seq_one_letter_code
_entity_poly.pdbx_strand_id
1 'polypeptide(L)'
;TVALAAASEHWVSTAASAVATLALISFTGVYNQVSRPVNTALTAAALAGRVPDDARELQARWDSVINARVALQTIALAALSVSLAAA
;
A
#
# COMPACT_ATOMS: atom_id res chain seq x y z
N THR A 1 9.02 -37.53 -4.80
CA THR A 1 8.25 -36.63 -5.68
C THR A 1 7.29 -35.76 -4.88
N VAL A 2 6.40 -36.33 -4.05
CA VAL A 2 5.49 -35.55 -3.18
C VAL A 2 6.21 -34.62 -2.19
N ALA A 3 7.27 -35.08 -1.53
CA ALA A 3 8.03 -34.25 -0.57
C ALA A 3 8.78 -33.08 -1.23
N LEU A 4 9.23 -33.23 -2.49
CA LEU A 4 9.88 -32.14 -3.25
C LEU A 4 8.84 -31.09 -3.69
N ALA A 5 7.65 -31.55 -4.10
CA ALA A 5 6.53 -30.68 -4.47
C ALA A 5 6.04 -29.85 -3.25
N ALA A 6 5.83 -30.51 -2.11
CA ALA A 6 5.44 -29.85 -0.87
C ALA A 6 6.50 -28.85 -0.37
N ALA A 7 7.79 -29.19 -0.51
CA ALA A 7 8.87 -28.26 -0.19
C ALA A 7 8.85 -27.03 -1.12
N SER A 8 8.68 -27.22 -2.44
CA SER A 8 8.60 -26.12 -3.39
C SER A 8 7.39 -25.21 -3.18
N GLU A 9 6.23 -25.77 -2.83
CA GLU A 9 5.01 -25.02 -2.53
C GLU A 9 5.17 -24.15 -1.28
N HIS A 10 5.82 -24.69 -0.23
CA HIS A 10 6.11 -23.93 0.99
C HIS A 10 7.02 -22.71 0.74
N TRP A 11 8.04 -22.87 -0.11
CA TRP A 11 8.93 -21.76 -0.47
C TRP A 11 8.21 -20.69 -1.31
N VAL A 12 7.32 -21.10 -2.21
CA VAL A 12 6.48 -20.18 -3.00
C VAL A 12 5.54 -19.40 -2.10
N SER A 13 4.83 -20.07 -1.18
CA SER A 13 3.93 -19.41 -0.25
C SER A 13 4.66 -18.43 0.67
N THR A 14 5.82 -18.84 1.20
CA THR A 14 6.67 -17.98 2.04
C THR A 14 7.16 -16.75 1.28
N ALA A 15 7.67 -16.92 0.06
CA ALA A 15 8.14 -15.82 -0.76
C ALA A 15 7.01 -14.85 -1.13
N ALA A 16 5.84 -15.38 -1.51
CA ALA A 16 4.68 -14.57 -1.86
C ALA A 16 4.15 -13.78 -0.64
N SER A 17 4.08 -14.41 0.54
CA SER A 17 3.76 -13.72 1.79
C SER A 17 4.76 -12.62 2.15
N ALA A 18 6.06 -12.84 1.92
CA ALA A 18 7.08 -11.81 2.14
C ALA A 18 6.90 -10.61 1.19
N VAL A 19 6.64 -10.86 -0.10
CA VAL A 19 6.35 -9.80 -1.09
C VAL A 19 5.12 -9.00 -0.69
N ALA A 20 4.03 -9.68 -0.30
CA ALA A 20 2.82 -9.01 0.18
C ALA A 20 3.11 -8.10 1.38
N THR A 21 3.87 -8.61 2.35
CA THR A 21 4.25 -7.88 3.56
C THR A 21 5.05 -6.63 3.22
N LEU A 22 6.07 -6.74 2.36
CA LEU A 22 6.88 -5.59 1.93
C LEU A 22 6.07 -4.55 1.16
N ALA A 23 5.14 -4.99 0.30
CA ALA A 23 4.24 -4.10 -0.44
C ALA A 23 3.33 -3.32 0.52
N LEU A 24 2.78 -3.97 1.54
CA LEU A 24 1.94 -3.34 2.57
C LEU A 24 2.74 -2.37 3.45
N ILE A 25 3.95 -2.73 3.88
CA ILE A 25 4.84 -1.82 4.63
C ILE A 25 5.15 -0.58 3.80
N SER A 26 5.47 -0.77 2.51
CA SER A 26 5.73 0.34 1.59
C SER A 26 4.51 1.23 1.42
N PHE A 27 3.31 0.63 1.31
CA PHE A 27 2.05 1.36 1.25
C PHE A 27 1.83 2.21 2.51
N THR A 28 2.06 1.65 3.70
CA THR A 28 2.02 2.39 4.96
C THR A 28 3.04 3.53 4.99
N GLY A 29 4.24 3.32 4.44
CA GLY A 29 5.26 4.36 4.28
C GLY A 29 4.76 5.53 3.43
N VAL A 30 4.17 5.24 2.26
CA VAL A 30 3.56 6.25 1.38
C VAL A 30 2.44 7.00 2.10
N TYR A 31 1.56 6.28 2.81
CA TYR A 31 0.49 6.89 3.59
C TYR A 31 1.03 7.86 4.65
N ASN A 32 2.00 7.43 5.44
CA ASN A 32 2.54 8.23 6.54
C ASN A 32 3.29 9.49 6.07
N GLN A 33 3.96 9.43 4.92
CA GLN A 33 4.76 10.53 4.39
C GLN A 33 3.95 11.54 3.56
N VAL A 34 2.87 11.09 2.92
CA VAL A 34 2.12 11.92 1.96
C VAL A 34 0.66 12.05 2.36
N SER A 35 -0.08 10.95 2.41
CA SER A 35 -1.53 11.00 2.63
C SER A 35 -1.93 11.53 4.01
N ARG A 36 -1.22 11.12 5.07
CA ARG A 36 -1.51 11.54 6.44
C ARG A 36 -1.27 13.05 6.66
N PRO A 37 -0.13 13.64 6.26
CA PRO A 37 0.08 15.08 6.35
C PRO A 37 -0.96 15.89 5.57
N VAL A 38 -1.27 15.47 4.33
CA VAL A 38 -2.29 16.16 3.50
C VAL A 38 -3.66 16.11 4.19
N ASN A 39 -4.10 14.94 4.65
CA ASN A 39 -5.36 14.83 5.39
C ASN A 39 -5.37 15.67 6.66
N THR A 40 -4.25 15.74 7.38
CA THR A 40 -4.15 16.56 8.60
C THR A 40 -4.38 18.04 8.29
N ALA A 41 -3.77 18.56 7.22
CA ALA A 41 -3.97 19.95 6.78
C ALA A 41 -5.42 20.21 6.33
N LEU A 42 -5.98 19.31 5.52
CA LEU A 42 -7.38 19.41 5.07
C LEU A 42 -8.36 19.35 6.24
N THR A 43 -8.16 18.44 7.19
CA THR A 43 -8.98 18.33 8.40
C THR A 43 -8.88 19.60 9.25
N ALA A 44 -7.69 20.14 9.46
CA ALA A 44 -7.51 21.37 10.23
C ALA A 44 -8.25 22.56 9.60
N ALA A 45 -8.17 22.72 8.28
CA ALA A 45 -8.88 23.77 7.56
C ALA A 45 -10.41 23.60 7.64
N ALA A 46 -10.89 22.36 7.49
CA ALA A 46 -12.31 22.05 7.62
C ALA A 46 -12.85 22.35 9.02
N LEU A 47 -12.11 21.98 10.07
CA LEU A 47 -12.48 22.29 11.47
C LEU A 47 -12.50 23.80 11.74
N ALA A 48 -11.67 24.57 11.04
CA ALA A 48 -11.67 26.03 11.10
C ALA A 48 -12.70 26.69 10.17
N GLY A 49 -13.51 25.92 9.42
CA GLY A 49 -14.53 26.44 8.51
C GLY A 49 -13.95 27.19 7.31
N ARG A 50 -12.71 26.90 6.90
CA ARG A 50 -12.02 27.56 5.79
C ARG A 50 -11.57 26.58 4.72
N VAL A 51 -11.38 27.09 3.51
CA VAL A 51 -10.64 26.40 2.45
C VAL A 51 -9.15 26.71 2.64
N PRO A 52 -8.23 25.73 2.57
CA PRO A 52 -6.79 25.99 2.60
C PRO A 52 -6.38 26.89 1.44
N ASP A 53 -5.50 27.86 1.68
CA ASP A 53 -4.99 28.76 0.65
C ASP A 53 -4.14 27.99 -0.40
N ASP A 54 -3.56 26.87 0.01
CA ASP A 54 -2.72 25.94 -0.76
C ASP A 54 -3.49 24.70 -1.26
N ALA A 55 -4.83 24.74 -1.33
CA ALA A 55 -5.66 23.57 -1.65
C ALA A 55 -5.25 22.83 -2.94
N ARG A 56 -4.79 23.56 -3.98
CA ARG A 56 -4.31 22.96 -5.23
C ARG A 56 -2.99 22.20 -5.06
N GLU A 57 -2.09 22.71 -4.23
CA GLU A 57 -0.82 22.04 -3.93
C GLU A 57 -1.06 20.78 -3.09
N LEU A 58 -1.93 20.86 -2.07
CA LEU A 58 -2.34 19.70 -1.27
C LEU A 58 -2.96 18.61 -2.14
N GLN A 59 -3.81 18.99 -3.10
CA GLN A 59 -4.39 18.06 -4.06
C GLN A 59 -3.33 17.44 -4.97
N ALA A 60 -2.44 18.23 -5.56
CA ALA A 60 -1.36 17.72 -6.41
C ALA A 60 -0.45 16.74 -5.66
N ARG A 61 -0.14 17.04 -4.39
CA ARG A 61 0.62 16.15 -3.51
C ARG A 61 -0.13 14.86 -3.22
N TRP A 62 -1.44 14.91 -2.97
CA TRP A 62 -2.27 13.71 -2.80
C TRP A 62 -2.28 12.83 -4.05
N ASP A 63 -2.45 13.44 -5.22
CA ASP A 63 -2.55 12.76 -6.51
C ASP A 63 -1.21 12.17 -6.95
N SER A 64 -0.09 12.77 -6.55
CA SER A 64 1.27 12.30 -6.90
C SER A 64 1.56 10.84 -6.52
N VAL A 65 0.85 10.30 -5.53
CA VAL A 65 1.06 8.93 -5.02
C VAL A 65 -0.08 7.96 -5.34
N ILE A 66 -1.07 8.36 -6.16
CA ILE A 66 -2.21 7.47 -6.46
C ILE A 66 -1.75 6.18 -7.15
N ASN A 67 -0.91 6.30 -8.17
CA ASN A 67 -0.41 5.14 -8.92
C ASN A 67 0.45 4.24 -8.04
N ALA A 68 1.27 4.82 -7.15
CA ALA A 68 2.07 4.06 -6.20
C ALA A 68 1.19 3.26 -5.23
N ARG A 69 0.16 3.90 -4.66
CA ARG A 69 -0.80 3.23 -3.76
C ARG A 69 -1.52 2.08 -4.46
N VAL A 70 -2.04 2.33 -5.66
CA VAL A 70 -2.74 1.32 -6.47
C VAL A 70 -1.82 0.16 -6.81
N ALA A 71 -0.61 0.43 -7.30
CA ALA A 71 0.36 -0.61 -7.64
C ALA A 71 0.73 -1.48 -6.43
N LEU A 72 1.07 -0.85 -5.30
CA LEU A 72 1.42 -1.57 -4.08
C LEU A 72 0.28 -2.44 -3.57
N GLN A 73 -0.96 -1.94 -3.61
CA GLN A 73 -2.12 -2.70 -3.18
C GLN A 73 -2.43 -3.87 -4.12
N THR A 74 -2.30 -3.68 -5.44
CA THR A 74 -2.45 -4.73 -6.43
C THR A 74 -1.39 -5.82 -6.27
N ILE A 75 -0.13 -5.44 -6.05
CA ILE A 75 0.97 -6.37 -5.78
C ILE A 75 0.68 -7.17 -4.51
N ALA A 76 0.28 -6.50 -3.42
CA ALA A 76 -0.05 -7.17 -2.17
C ALA A 76 -1.19 -8.18 -2.37
N LEU A 77 -2.26 -7.80 -3.06
CA LEU A 77 -3.41 -8.68 -3.31
C LEU A 77 -3.01 -9.88 -4.17
N ALA A 78 -2.27 -9.67 -5.26
CA ALA A 78 -1.81 -10.74 -6.13
C ALA A 78 -0.88 -11.71 -5.38
N ALA A 79 0.05 -11.19 -4.59
CA ALA A 79 0.98 -11.99 -3.80
C ALA A 79 0.26 -12.79 -2.70
N LEU A 80 -0.74 -12.22 -2.03
CA LEU A 80 -1.58 -12.95 -1.07
C LEU A 80 -2.37 -14.07 -1.75
N SER A 81 -2.93 -13.82 -2.94
CA SER A 81 -3.63 -14.86 -3.73
C SER A 81 -2.70 -16.00 -4.11
N VAL A 82 -1.46 -15.71 -4.52
CA VAL A 82 -0.44 -16.73 -4.80
C VAL A 82 -0.06 -17.49 -3.53
N SER A 83 0.14 -16.80 -2.41
CA SER A 83 0.45 -17.43 -1.14
C SER A 83 -0.65 -18.39 -0.68
N LEU A 84 -1.92 -17.99 -0.83
CA LEU A 84 -3.06 -18.84 -0.50
C LEU A 84 -3.18 -20.04 -1.44
N ALA A 85 -2.91 -19.87 -2.73
CA ALA A 85 -2.95 -20.96 -3.71
C ALA A 85 -1.79 -21.96 -3.54
N ALA A 86 -0.69 -21.56 -2.90
CA ALA A 86 0.49 -22.37 -2.65
C ALA A 86 0.65 -22.80 -1.17
N ALA A 87 -0.36 -22.54 -0.34
CA ALA A 87 -0.42 -22.92 1.08
C ALA A 87 -1.07 -24.30 1.25
#